data_AF-A0AAJ1UWJ1-F1
#
_entry.id   AF-A0AAJ1UWJ1-F1
#
_cell.length_a   1.000
_cell.length_b   1.000
_cell.length_c   1.000
_cell.angle_alpha   90.00
_cell.angle_beta   90.00
_cell.angle_gamma   90.00
#
_symmetry.space_group_name_H-M   'P 1'
#
loop_
_entity.id
_entity.type
_entity.pdbx_description
1 polymer ?
#
loop_
_entity_poly.entity_id
_entity_poly.type
_entity_poly.pdbx_seq_one_letter_code
_entity_poly.pdbx_strand_id
1 'polypeptide(L)' 'MEQEILKEIQAFTKEKVTISSNIRDLKIDSLDLVELVVKAEEKFNISISDEEITKLISVSDFIELVKQRSNK' A
#
# COMPACT_ATOMS: atom_id res chain seq x y z
N MET A 1 7.99 0.90 9.73
CA MET A 1 7.51 1.58 8.49
C MET A 1 7.42 0.62 7.31
N GLU A 2 8.47 0.31 6.52
CA GLU A 2 8.33 -0.55 5.31
C GLU A 2 7.81 -1.97 5.63
N GLN A 3 8.34 -2.61 6.67
CA GLN A 3 7.90 -3.93 7.14
C GLN A 3 6.47 -3.93 7.73
N GLU A 4 6.00 -2.80 8.24
CA GLU A 4 4.62 -2.67 8.73
C GLU A 4 3.63 -2.56 7.58
N ILE A 5 3.95 -1.70 6.59
CA ILE A 5 3.14 -1.55 5.38
C ILE A 5 3.04 -2.89 4.65
N LEU A 6 4.16 -3.62 4.51
CA LEU A 6 4.17 -4.97 3.93
C LEU A 6 3.27 -5.94 4.70
N LYS A 7 3.34 -5.93 6.04
CA LYS A 7 2.49 -6.79 6.88
C LYS A 7 1.02 -6.46 6.76
N GLU A 8 0.67 -5.17 6.68
CA GLU A 8 -0.70 -4.74 6.45
C GLU A 8 -1.16 -5.23 5.08
N ILE A 9 -0.40 -5.01 4.00
CA ILE A 9 -0.77 -5.52 2.66
C ILE A 9 -0.92 -7.04 2.69
N GLN A 10 0.00 -7.75 3.31
CA GLN A 10 -0.06 -9.21 3.48
C GLN A 10 -1.21 -9.68 4.40
N ALA A 11 -1.83 -8.81 5.19
CA ALA A 11 -3.05 -9.14 5.91
C ALA A 11 -4.29 -9.06 5.00
N PHE A 12 -4.26 -8.19 3.99
CA PHE A 12 -5.32 -8.02 3.00
C PHE A 12 -5.19 -8.96 1.80
N THR A 13 -3.98 -9.44 1.47
CA THR A 13 -3.80 -10.54 0.51
C THR A 13 -3.34 -11.81 1.21
N LYS A 14 -3.95 -12.95 0.86
CA LYS A 14 -3.54 -14.27 1.37
C LYS A 14 -2.23 -14.76 0.76
N GLU A 15 -1.61 -13.98 -0.12
CA GLU A 15 -0.36 -14.30 -0.78
C GLU A 15 0.86 -13.64 -0.15
N LYS A 16 2.03 -14.18 -0.48
CA LYS A 16 3.30 -13.68 0.02
C LYS A 16 3.64 -12.36 -0.69
N VAL A 17 3.34 -11.25 -0.02
CA VAL A 17 3.68 -9.92 -0.50
C VAL A 17 5.18 -9.71 -0.43
N THR A 18 5.76 -9.40 -1.57
CA THR A 18 7.15 -8.97 -1.67
C THR A 18 7.18 -7.54 -2.19
N ILE A 19 8.28 -6.82 -1.94
CA ILE A 19 8.48 -5.47 -2.46
C ILE A 19 8.40 -5.46 -4.00
N SER A 20 8.79 -6.55 -4.66
CA SER A 20 8.67 -6.72 -6.12
C SER A 20 7.29 -7.20 -6.58
N SER A 21 6.36 -7.50 -5.67
CA SER A 21 5.03 -8.00 -6.02
C SER A 21 4.14 -6.87 -6.53
N ASN A 22 3.38 -7.18 -7.57
CA ASN A 22 2.43 -6.24 -8.16
C ASN A 22 1.11 -6.30 -7.38
N ILE A 23 0.51 -5.15 -7.05
CA ILE A 23 -0.78 -5.11 -6.33
C ILE A 23 -1.87 -5.80 -7.17
N ARG A 24 -1.77 -5.69 -8.51
CA ARG A 24 -2.66 -6.37 -9.46
C ARG A 24 -2.46 -7.89 -9.51
N ASP A 25 -1.25 -8.36 -9.22
CA ASP A 25 -0.91 -9.79 -9.21
C ASP A 25 -1.36 -10.45 -7.91
N LEU A 26 -1.31 -9.69 -6.80
CA LEU A 26 -1.76 -10.11 -5.46
C LEU A 26 -3.27 -10.28 -5.31
N LYS A 27 -4.03 -10.07 -6.40
CA LYS A 27 -5.50 -10.13 -6.46
C LYS A 27 -6.16 -9.38 -5.29
N ILE A 28 -5.60 -8.23 -4.94
CA ILE A 28 -6.21 -7.37 -3.93
C ILE A 28 -7.47 -6.80 -4.58
N ASP A 29 -8.62 -7.13 -4.01
CA ASP A 29 -9.89 -6.54 -4.41
C ASP A 29 -9.82 -5.03 -4.21
N SER A 30 -10.42 -4.27 -5.13
CA SER A 30 -10.39 -2.80 -5.10
C SER A 30 -10.90 -2.21 -3.77
N LEU A 31 -11.77 -2.94 -3.07
CA LEU A 31 -12.26 -2.58 -1.73
C LEU A 31 -11.17 -2.70 -0.65
N ASP A 32 -10.41 -3.80 -0.66
CA ASP A 32 -9.32 -4.06 0.28
C ASP A 32 -8.17 -3.07 0.08
N LEU A 33 -7.91 -2.70 -1.18
CA LEU A 33 -6.89 -1.71 -1.55
C LEU A 33 -7.23 -0.33 -0.97
N VAL A 34 -8.48 0.11 -1.07
CA VAL A 34 -8.96 1.38 -0.50
C VAL A 34 -8.84 1.37 1.02
N GLU A 35 -9.27 0.29 1.69
CA GLU A 35 -9.17 0.21 3.16
C GLU A 35 -7.73 0.23 3.65
N LEU A 36 -6.82 -0.44 2.93
CA LEU A 36 -5.40 -0.44 3.22
C LEU A 36 -4.79 0.97 3.12
N VAL A 37 -5.13 1.71 2.05
CA VAL A 37 -4.63 3.07 1.86
C VAL A 37 -5.12 3.98 2.97
N VAL A 38 -6.41 3.93 3.31
CA VAL A 38 -6.99 4.76 4.38
C VAL A 38 -6.31 4.46 5.73
N LYS A 39 -6.08 3.17 6.07
CA LYS A 39 -5.35 2.79 7.28
C LYS A 39 -3.92 3.32 7.28
N ALA A 40 -3.22 3.25 6.15
CA ALA A 40 -1.88 3.78 6.02
C ALA A 40 -1.86 5.32 6.12
N GLU A 41 -2.82 6.02 5.51
CA GLU A 41 -2.99 7.47 5.61
C GLU A 41 -3.16 7.92 7.05
N GLU A 42 -4.07 7.30 7.81
CA GLU A 42 -4.30 7.61 9.22
C GLU A 42 -3.08 7.26 10.09
N LYS A 43 -2.46 6.09 9.85
CA LYS A 43 -1.36 5.60 10.68
C LYS A 43 -0.06 6.37 10.50
N PHE A 44 0.25 6.77 9.26
CA PHE A 44 1.46 7.54 8.93
C PHE A 44 1.18 9.05 8.86
N ASN A 45 -0.07 9.47 9.08
CA ASN A 45 -0.53 10.84 8.98
C ASN A 45 -0.21 11.46 7.60
N ILE A 46 -0.32 10.67 6.55
CA ILE A 46 -0.07 11.08 5.16
C ILE A 46 -1.38 11.21 4.39
N SER A 47 -1.32 11.80 3.20
CA SER A 47 -2.46 11.85 2.29
C SER A 47 -2.06 11.34 0.91
N ILE A 48 -2.80 10.35 0.42
CA ILE A 48 -2.64 9.61 -0.82
C ILE A 48 -3.95 9.78 -1.60
N SER A 49 -3.88 10.44 -2.75
CA SER A 49 -5.06 10.64 -3.59
C SER A 49 -5.48 9.35 -4.30
N ASP A 50 -6.77 9.19 -4.63
CA ASP A 50 -7.29 8.08 -5.45
C ASP A 50 -6.53 7.88 -6.78
N GLU A 51 -6.04 8.97 -7.37
CA GLU A 51 -5.21 8.93 -8.57
C GLU A 51 -3.86 8.24 -8.34
N GLU A 52 -3.26 8.46 -7.18
CA GLU A 52 -2.03 7.76 -6.79
C GLU A 52 -2.36 6.30 -6.56
N ILE A 53 -3.44 5.99 -5.82
CA ILE A 53 -3.91 4.63 -5.58
C ILE A 53 -4.12 3.84 -6.89
N THR A 54 -4.71 4.48 -7.90
CA THR A 54 -4.96 3.87 -9.22
C THR A 54 -3.70 3.80 -10.09
N LYS A 55 -2.72 4.68 -9.86
CA LYS A 55 -1.38 4.63 -10.47
C LYS A 55 -0.45 3.63 -9.79
N LEU A 56 -0.72 3.23 -8.54
CA LEU A 56 0.05 2.22 -7.84
C LEU A 56 -0.06 0.88 -8.58
N ILE A 57 1.05 0.50 -9.18
CA ILE A 57 1.18 -0.76 -9.91
C ILE A 57 1.78 -1.82 -8.98
N SER A 58 2.78 -1.44 -8.18
CA SER A 58 3.54 -2.36 -7.31
C SER A 58 3.48 -1.96 -5.84
N VAL A 59 3.64 -2.94 -4.96
CA VAL A 59 3.70 -2.72 -3.51
C VAL A 59 4.91 -1.87 -3.13
N SER A 60 6.01 -2.00 -3.88
CA SER A 60 7.19 -1.10 -3.83
C SER A 60 6.79 0.36 -3.93
N ASP A 61 5.99 0.68 -4.94
CA ASP A 61 5.57 2.04 -5.27
C ASP A 61 4.77 2.65 -4.11
N PHE A 62 3.86 1.86 -3.53
CA PHE A 62 3.07 2.28 -2.38
C PHE A 62 3.95 2.56 -1.15
N ILE A 63 4.87 1.65 -0.85
CA ILE A 63 5.78 1.81 0.29
C ILE A 63 6.67 3.04 0.10
N GLU A 64 7.20 3.26 -1.11
CA GLU A 64 7.98 4.46 -1.42
C GLU A 64 7.16 5.73 -1.29
N LEU A 65 5.92 5.73 -1.79
CA LEU A 65 5.01 6.88 -1.73
C LEU A 65 4.68 7.23 -0.27
N VAL A 66 4.30 6.24 0.53
CA VAL A 66 4.05 6.39 1.97
C VAL A 66 5.30 6.91 2.68
N LYS A 67 6.46 6.35 2.38
CA LYS A 67 7.75 6.73 2.99
C LYS A 67 8.15 8.16 2.60
N GLN A 68 7.99 8.57 1.35
CA GLN A 68 8.26 9.93 0.91
C GLN A 68 7.35 10.94 1.61
N ARG A 69 6.07 10.60 1.79
CA ARG A 69 5.10 11.49 2.46
C ARG A 69 5.29 11.54 3.97
N SER A 70 5.67 10.42 4.59
CA SER A 70 5.88 10.32 6.04
C SER A 70 7.20 10.94 6.50
N ASN A 71 8.20 11.09 5.63
CA ASN A 71 9.54 11.59 5.98
C ASN A 71 9.64 13.11 5.85
N LYS A 72 8.70 13.82 6.48
CA LYS A 72 8.71 15.28 6.60
C LYS A 72 9.32 15.72 7.92
#